data_AF-A0A3R6MF52-F1
#
_entry.id   AF-A0A3R6MF52-F1
#
_cell.length_a   1.000
_cell.length_b   1.000
_cell.length_c   1.000
_cell.angle_alpha   90.00
_cell.angle_beta   90.00
_cell.angle_gamma   90.00
#
_symmetry.space_group_name_H-M   'P 1'
#
loop_
_entity.id
_entity.type
_entity.pdbx_description
1 polymer ?
#
loop_
_entity_poly.entity_id
_entity_poly.type
_entity_poly.pdbx_seq_one_letter_code
_entity_poly.pdbx_strand_id
1 'polypeptide(L)'
;MMKQHGNKLMQKWKNKAGVRLSALDKKKLVLTNLPYVLTAFYADRASCLYRRSPGEDIGNKLLYAMEHADRIFTGILLSFDLRDLLVGVTVAVILKLLVWQKQSDAKKLRKGIEYGSARWGTAEDIKPYMSDDPWMNIPLTATEALTMESRPKQPKYARNKNIVVIGGSGSGKTRFFVKPSVMQMNCSMVITDPKGTLIEECGKMLAKGPPKRDKDGNVIKDKSRKVVYEPYVIKVLNTINFSKSLHYNPFAYIRSEKDILKLVTTIIVNTKGEGEKASEDFWVKAEKLLYTALIAFIWYEGDEEEKNLNTLLDLLNESETREEDETYQNPVDMMFQELEERDPQHFAVRQYKKYKMAAGVVCSKRLLNQAVGKSLRTHNLKPKKRAQVMRKNEKITALYERLSRDDFGKDDDQQRESNSISNQKAMLEEFAARQGFTNIVHFTDDGISGTCFDRPGFLAMMKEVEAGNVEYLCIKDMSRMGRDYL
;
A
#
# COMPACT_ATOMS: atom_id res chain seq x y z
N MET A 1 -41.35 6.11 -33.11
CA MET A 1 -40.62 6.41 -31.85
C MET A 1 -39.69 7.64 -32.01
N MET A 2 -40.21 8.78 -32.49
CA MET A 2 -39.35 9.91 -32.93
C MET A 2 -39.94 11.31 -32.63
N LYS A 3 -40.65 11.47 -31.50
CA LYS A 3 -41.23 12.78 -31.10
C LYS A 3 -40.86 13.29 -29.69
N GLN A 4 -40.02 12.57 -28.92
CA GLN A 4 -39.69 12.98 -27.54
C GLN A 4 -38.30 13.62 -27.33
N HIS A 5 -37.42 13.68 -28.33
CA HIS A 5 -36.06 14.24 -28.15
C HIS A 5 -35.95 15.76 -28.39
N GLY A 6 -36.88 16.38 -29.13
CA GLY A 6 -36.82 17.83 -29.42
C GLY A 6 -37.14 18.73 -28.22
N ASN A 7 -38.00 18.27 -27.30
CA ASN A 7 -38.47 19.10 -26.19
C ASN A 7 -37.42 19.26 -25.06
N LYS A 8 -36.59 18.26 -24.78
CA LYS A 8 -35.56 18.34 -23.72
C LYS A 8 -34.47 19.38 -24.02
N LEU A 9 -34.16 19.60 -25.30
CA LEU A 9 -33.17 20.60 -25.73
C LEU A 9 -33.73 22.01 -25.56
N MET A 10 -34.95 22.30 -26.05
CA MET A 10 -35.59 23.60 -25.87
C MET A 10 -35.85 23.96 -24.40
N GLN A 11 -36.15 22.96 -23.55
CA GLN A 11 -36.36 23.18 -22.12
C GLN A 11 -35.05 23.48 -21.36
N LYS A 12 -33.92 22.86 -21.78
CA LYS A 12 -32.57 23.24 -21.30
C LYS A 12 -32.19 24.67 -21.69
N TRP A 13 -32.58 25.13 -22.88
CA TRP A 13 -32.33 26.51 -23.31
C TRP A 13 -33.22 27.53 -22.57
N LYS A 14 -34.49 27.21 -22.31
CA LYS A 14 -35.39 28.05 -21.48
C LYS A 14 -34.90 28.17 -20.04
N ASN A 15 -34.41 27.10 -19.43
CA ASN A 15 -33.86 27.14 -18.06
C ASN A 15 -32.52 27.91 -17.98
N LYS A 16 -31.75 27.98 -19.07
CA LYS A 16 -30.51 28.78 -19.14
C LYS A 16 -30.78 30.27 -19.41
N ALA A 17 -31.89 30.59 -20.07
CA ALA A 17 -32.34 31.96 -20.33
C ALA A 17 -32.98 32.64 -19.09
N GLY A 18 -33.45 31.87 -18.11
CA GLY A 18 -34.10 32.37 -16.89
C GLY A 18 -33.18 32.67 -15.69
N VAL A 19 -31.85 32.66 -15.86
CA VAL A 19 -30.91 32.93 -14.75
C VAL A 19 -30.70 34.43 -14.62
N ARG A 20 -31.21 35.05 -13.54
CA ARG A 20 -30.82 36.42 -13.16
C ARG A 20 -29.35 36.42 -12.75
N LEU A 21 -28.48 36.86 -13.67
CA LEU A 21 -27.05 37.08 -13.42
C LEU A 21 -26.85 37.99 -12.20
N SER A 22 -25.98 37.60 -11.26
CA SER A 22 -25.62 38.44 -10.11
C SER A 22 -24.95 39.73 -10.60
N ALA A 23 -24.96 40.79 -9.79
CA ALA A 23 -24.32 42.06 -10.13
C ALA A 23 -22.81 41.90 -10.43
N LEU A 24 -22.15 40.96 -9.76
CA LEU A 24 -20.74 40.64 -9.96
C LEU A 24 -20.49 39.99 -11.33
N ASP A 25 -21.38 39.09 -11.76
CA ASP A 25 -21.29 38.40 -13.05
C ASP A 25 -21.58 39.33 -14.22
N LYS A 26 -22.53 40.27 -14.06
CA LYS A 26 -22.81 41.30 -15.06
C LYS A 26 -21.61 42.22 -15.26
N LYS A 27 -20.97 42.68 -14.18
CA LYS A 27 -19.76 43.52 -14.25
C LYS A 27 -18.63 42.78 -14.97
N LYS A 28 -18.42 41.50 -14.64
CA LYS A 28 -17.41 40.65 -15.30
C LYS A 28 -17.72 40.43 -16.78
N LEU A 29 -18.98 40.19 -17.13
CA LEU A 29 -19.42 40.01 -18.51
C LEU A 29 -19.21 41.28 -19.35
N VAL A 30 -19.55 42.45 -18.81
CA VAL A 30 -19.36 43.75 -19.48
C VAL A 30 -17.87 44.02 -19.65
N LEU A 31 -17.07 43.88 -18.59
CA LEU A 31 -15.63 44.15 -18.66
C LEU A 31 -14.90 43.21 -19.62
N THR A 32 -15.33 41.95 -19.71
CA THR A 32 -14.73 40.95 -20.62
C THR A 32 -15.09 41.22 -22.08
N ASN A 33 -16.28 41.78 -22.36
CA ASN A 33 -16.70 42.06 -23.74
C ASN A 33 -16.37 43.48 -24.23
N LEU A 34 -16.03 44.41 -23.32
CA LEU A 34 -15.72 45.80 -23.62
C LEU A 34 -14.65 45.98 -24.72
N PRO A 35 -13.53 45.22 -24.76
CA PRO A 35 -12.53 45.37 -25.82
C PRO A 35 -13.08 45.05 -27.21
N TYR A 36 -13.99 44.08 -27.33
CA TYR A 36 -14.60 43.72 -28.62
C TYR A 36 -15.63 44.76 -29.07
N VAL A 37 -16.35 45.37 -28.13
CA VAL A 37 -17.28 46.47 -28.43
C VAL A 37 -16.50 47.70 -28.92
N LEU A 38 -15.38 48.02 -28.27
CA LEU A 38 -14.49 49.10 -28.73
C LEU A 38 -13.88 48.77 -30.10
N THR A 39 -13.48 47.53 -30.32
CA THR A 39 -12.97 47.08 -31.63
C THR A 39 -14.03 47.23 -32.73
N ALA A 40 -15.28 46.83 -32.45
CA ALA A 40 -16.38 47.00 -33.39
C ALA A 40 -16.65 48.47 -33.69
N PHE A 41 -16.59 49.34 -32.68
CA PHE A 41 -16.77 50.78 -32.82
C PHE A 41 -15.70 51.41 -33.72
N TYR A 42 -14.42 51.16 -33.46
CA TYR A 42 -13.35 51.77 -34.25
C TYR A 42 -13.27 51.19 -35.68
N ALA A 43 -13.60 49.91 -35.86
CA ALA A 43 -13.68 49.28 -37.18
C ALA A 43 -14.86 49.82 -38.02
N ASP A 44 -16.02 50.09 -37.40
CA ASP A 44 -17.15 50.78 -38.04
C ASP A 44 -16.73 52.19 -38.51
N ARG A 45 -16.02 52.94 -37.66
CA ARG A 45 -15.55 54.28 -38.00
C ARG A 45 -14.50 54.28 -39.11
N ALA A 46 -13.59 53.30 -39.11
CA ALA A 46 -12.63 53.10 -40.20
C ALA A 46 -13.35 52.81 -41.53
N SER A 47 -14.39 51.96 -41.50
CA SER A 47 -15.22 51.68 -42.69
C SER A 47 -15.97 52.92 -43.18
N CYS A 48 -16.54 53.71 -42.26
CA CYS A 48 -17.24 54.95 -42.59
C CYS A 48 -16.31 55.99 -43.23
N LEU A 49 -15.07 56.11 -42.72
CA LEU A 49 -14.05 57.00 -43.28
C LEU A 49 -13.65 56.56 -44.70
N TYR A 50 -13.43 55.26 -44.90
CA TYR A 50 -13.14 54.67 -46.20
C TYR A 50 -14.31 54.81 -47.20
N ARG A 51 -15.56 54.79 -46.73
CA ARG A 51 -16.73 54.99 -47.58
C ARG A 51 -16.92 56.44 -48.01
N ARG A 52 -16.59 57.40 -47.13
CA ARG A 52 -16.73 58.84 -47.36
C ARG A 52 -15.51 59.49 -48.02
N SER A 53 -14.43 58.75 -48.24
CA SER A 53 -13.23 59.25 -48.91
C SER A 53 -13.48 59.52 -50.39
N PRO A 54 -13.05 60.67 -50.93
CA PRO A 54 -13.21 61.01 -52.34
C PRO A 54 -12.29 60.18 -53.25
N GLY A 55 -12.83 59.68 -54.36
CA GLY A 55 -12.13 58.86 -55.37
C GLY A 55 -13.01 57.69 -55.85
N GLU A 56 -12.84 57.22 -57.09
CA GLU A 56 -13.53 56.00 -57.57
C GLU A 56 -12.69 54.74 -57.33
N ASP A 57 -11.35 54.86 -57.40
CA ASP A 57 -10.42 53.76 -57.21
C ASP A 57 -10.16 53.41 -55.74
N ILE A 58 -10.12 52.11 -55.46
CA ILE A 58 -9.88 51.51 -54.14
C ILE A 58 -8.57 52.02 -53.50
N GLY A 59 -7.50 52.18 -54.30
CA GLY A 59 -6.20 52.64 -53.81
C GLY A 59 -6.21 54.07 -53.27
N ASN A 60 -6.89 54.98 -53.97
CA ASN A 60 -6.99 56.39 -53.57
C ASN A 60 -7.86 56.56 -52.32
N LYS A 61 -8.94 55.79 -52.20
CA LYS A 61 -9.77 55.75 -50.99
C LYS A 61 -9.00 55.26 -49.76
N LEU A 62 -8.18 54.23 -49.94
CA LEU A 62 -7.37 53.67 -48.85
C LEU A 62 -6.30 54.67 -48.39
N LEU A 63 -5.62 55.32 -49.33
CA LEU A 63 -4.59 56.31 -49.03
C LEU A 63 -5.17 57.50 -48.24
N TYR A 64 -6.33 58.02 -48.66
CA TYR A 64 -7.04 59.09 -47.95
C TYR A 64 -7.49 58.66 -46.54
N ALA A 65 -7.99 57.44 -46.39
CA ALA A 65 -8.40 56.90 -45.09
C ALA A 65 -7.21 56.73 -44.12
N MET A 66 -6.02 56.42 -44.64
CA MET A 66 -4.78 56.33 -43.84
C MET A 66 -4.24 57.71 -43.45
N GLU A 67 -4.26 58.67 -44.37
CA GLU A 67 -3.79 60.04 -44.14
C GLU A 67 -4.66 60.78 -43.10
N HIS A 68 -5.96 60.46 -43.05
CA HIS A 68 -6.92 61.00 -42.08
C HIS A 68 -7.35 59.99 -41.00
N ALA A 69 -6.48 59.03 -40.66
CA ALA A 69 -6.76 58.02 -39.64
C ALA A 69 -7.01 58.62 -38.25
N ASP A 70 -6.51 59.83 -37.98
CA ASP A 70 -6.80 60.62 -36.78
C ASP A 70 -8.31 60.85 -36.57
N ARG A 71 -9.08 60.98 -37.66
CA ARG A 71 -10.54 61.19 -37.63
C ARG A 71 -11.33 59.99 -37.10
N ILE A 72 -10.72 58.81 -37.08
CA ILE A 72 -11.29 57.59 -36.51
C ILE A 72 -11.41 57.75 -34.98
N PHE A 73 -10.47 58.46 -34.35
CA PHE A 73 -10.39 58.61 -32.89
C PHE A 73 -11.09 59.87 -32.35
N THR A 74 -11.33 60.90 -33.17
CA THR A 74 -11.83 62.21 -32.71
C THR A 74 -13.36 62.35 -32.66
N GLY A 75 -14.13 61.41 -33.20
CA GLY A 75 -15.58 61.48 -33.26
C GLY A 75 -16.28 60.37 -32.48
N ILE A 76 -17.37 60.73 -31.78
CA ILE A 76 -18.12 59.84 -30.87
C ILE A 76 -19.30 59.13 -31.60
N LEU A 77 -19.59 59.49 -32.86
CA LEU A 77 -20.77 59.01 -33.58
C LEU A 77 -20.49 57.76 -34.42
N LEU A 78 -21.36 56.75 -34.25
CA LEU A 78 -21.39 55.49 -35.00
C LEU A 78 -22.01 55.71 -36.39
N SER A 79 -21.55 54.98 -37.40
CA SER A 79 -22.21 54.96 -38.71
C SER A 79 -23.44 54.06 -38.64
N PHE A 80 -24.63 54.60 -38.94
CA PHE A 80 -25.86 53.79 -39.03
C PHE A 80 -26.03 53.11 -40.40
N ASP A 81 -24.98 53.08 -41.21
CA ASP A 81 -24.99 52.37 -42.48
C ASP A 81 -24.77 50.87 -42.26
N LEU A 82 -25.61 50.04 -42.89
CA LEU A 82 -25.57 48.59 -42.73
C LEU A 82 -24.22 47.99 -43.11
N ARG A 83 -23.47 48.57 -44.06
CA ARG A 83 -22.18 48.04 -44.51
C ARG A 83 -21.08 48.28 -43.49
N ASP A 84 -21.02 49.49 -42.92
CA ASP A 84 -20.03 49.87 -41.92
C ASP A 84 -20.23 49.09 -40.62
N LEU A 85 -21.49 48.93 -40.21
CA LEU A 85 -21.85 48.18 -39.00
C LEU A 85 -21.53 46.68 -39.14
N LEU A 86 -21.74 46.11 -40.33
CA LEU A 86 -21.35 44.73 -40.64
C LEU A 86 -19.82 44.55 -40.59
N VAL A 87 -19.05 45.49 -41.11
CA VAL A 87 -17.57 45.46 -41.04
C VAL A 87 -17.11 45.51 -39.59
N GLY A 88 -17.68 46.42 -38.77
CA GLY A 88 -17.36 46.52 -37.35
C GLY A 88 -17.63 45.23 -36.57
N VAL A 89 -18.83 44.65 -36.74
CA VAL A 89 -19.20 43.38 -36.09
C VAL A 89 -18.30 42.24 -36.55
N THR A 90 -18.01 42.15 -37.85
CA THR A 90 -17.18 41.07 -38.42
C THR A 90 -15.76 41.08 -37.84
N VAL A 91 -15.12 42.25 -37.79
CA VAL A 91 -13.77 42.40 -37.21
C VAL A 91 -13.76 42.03 -35.72
N ALA A 92 -14.77 42.44 -34.96
CA ALA A 92 -14.88 42.09 -33.54
C ALA A 92 -15.09 40.58 -33.31
N VAL A 93 -15.88 39.92 -34.17
CA VAL A 93 -16.08 38.46 -34.14
C VAL A 93 -14.78 37.72 -34.46
N ILE A 94 -14.04 38.15 -35.48
CA ILE A 94 -12.73 37.58 -35.84
C ILE A 94 -11.75 37.71 -34.67
N LEU A 95 -11.63 38.90 -34.06
CA LEU A 95 -10.78 39.11 -32.89
C LEU A 95 -11.17 38.20 -31.72
N LYS A 96 -12.48 38.05 -31.48
CA LYS A 96 -13.00 37.17 -30.42
C LYS A 96 -12.69 35.70 -30.69
N LEU A 97 -12.77 35.25 -31.95
CA LEU A 97 -12.38 33.90 -32.34
C LEU A 97 -10.88 33.66 -32.18
N LEU A 98 -10.02 34.63 -32.54
CA LEU A 98 -8.57 34.54 -32.36
C LEU A 98 -8.17 34.48 -30.87
N VAL A 99 -8.80 35.31 -30.03
CA VAL A 99 -8.57 35.27 -28.58
C VAL A 99 -9.09 33.96 -27.99
N TRP A 100 -10.25 33.49 -28.42
CA TRP A 100 -10.81 32.22 -27.98
C TRP A 100 -9.90 31.03 -28.37
N GLN A 101 -9.38 31.02 -29.60
CA GLN A 101 -8.41 30.02 -30.04
C GLN A 101 -7.16 30.04 -29.17
N LYS A 102 -6.59 31.23 -28.91
CA LYS A 102 -5.41 31.38 -28.03
C LYS A 102 -5.68 30.97 -26.58
N GLN A 103 -6.88 31.20 -26.06
CA GLN A 103 -7.29 30.74 -24.72
C GLN A 103 -7.57 29.24 -24.67
N SER A 104 -8.13 28.66 -25.74
CA SER A 104 -8.37 27.22 -25.87
C SER A 104 -7.06 26.44 -26.04
N ASP A 105 -6.09 27.01 -26.76
CA ASP A 105 -4.73 26.49 -26.91
C ASP A 105 -3.85 26.73 -25.67
N ALA A 106 -4.30 27.55 -24.73
CA ALA A 106 -3.74 27.62 -23.38
C ALA A 106 -4.15 26.39 -22.54
N LYS A 107 -3.88 25.20 -23.07
CA LYS A 107 -3.79 23.98 -22.26
C LYS A 107 -2.84 24.27 -21.08
N LYS A 108 -3.11 23.69 -19.90
CA LYS A 108 -2.28 23.79 -18.69
C LYS A 108 -0.94 23.05 -18.85
N LEU A 109 -0.20 23.33 -19.92
CA LEU A 109 1.10 22.76 -20.22
C LEU A 109 2.17 23.77 -19.77
N ARG A 110 3.03 23.35 -18.84
CA ARG A 110 4.22 24.12 -18.44
C ARG A 110 5.32 23.89 -19.48
N LYS A 111 5.22 24.57 -20.61
CA LYS A 111 6.21 24.46 -21.70
C LYS A 111 7.63 24.63 -21.15
N GLY A 112 8.47 23.62 -21.34
CA GLY A 112 9.88 23.59 -20.89
C GLY A 112 10.14 23.01 -19.49
N ILE A 113 9.11 22.61 -18.73
CA ILE A 113 9.22 22.10 -17.34
C ILE A 113 8.42 20.78 -17.19
N GLU A 114 8.21 20.06 -18.28
CA GLU A 114 7.22 18.98 -18.39
C GLU A 114 7.61 17.70 -17.63
N TYR A 115 8.87 17.58 -17.20
CA TYR A 115 9.41 16.41 -16.48
C TYR A 115 9.66 16.65 -14.97
N GLY A 116 9.05 17.67 -14.39
CA GLY A 116 9.28 18.03 -12.99
C GLY A 116 10.60 18.76 -12.83
N SER A 117 10.55 20.09 -12.80
CA SER A 117 11.70 20.89 -12.40
C SER A 117 11.93 20.75 -10.89
N ALA A 118 13.08 20.22 -10.50
CA ALA A 118 13.62 20.42 -9.16
C ALA A 118 14.60 21.59 -9.19
N ARG A 119 14.58 22.42 -8.15
CA ARG A 119 15.62 23.42 -7.88
C ARG A 119 16.10 23.24 -6.45
N TRP A 120 17.32 23.69 -6.18
CA TRP A 120 17.78 23.83 -4.80
C TRP A 120 16.85 24.81 -4.07
N GLY A 121 16.37 24.37 -2.90
CA GLY A 121 15.59 25.21 -2.01
C GLY A 121 16.47 26.24 -1.35
N THR A 122 15.86 27.35 -0.96
CA THR A 122 16.47 28.42 -0.15
C THR A 122 15.90 28.37 1.27
N ALA A 123 16.53 29.09 2.21
CA ALA A 123 16.04 29.18 3.59
C ALA A 123 14.60 29.73 3.66
N GLU A 124 14.21 30.61 2.74
CA GLU A 124 12.84 31.13 2.65
C GLU A 124 11.82 30.07 2.23
N ASP A 125 12.24 29.10 1.42
CA ASP A 125 11.37 28.02 0.93
C ASP A 125 10.99 27.05 2.07
N ILE A 126 11.92 26.78 3.00
CA ILE A 126 11.68 25.83 4.10
C ILE A 126 11.05 26.48 5.34
N LYS A 127 11.25 27.78 5.55
CA LYS A 127 10.78 28.53 6.73
C LYS A 127 9.30 28.31 7.07
N PRO A 128 8.35 28.26 6.11
CA PRO A 128 6.94 28.01 6.42
C PRO A 128 6.63 26.61 6.94
N TYR A 129 7.57 25.66 6.81
CA TYR A 129 7.46 24.28 7.29
C TYR A 129 8.11 24.08 8.67
N MET A 130 8.74 25.11 9.22
CA MET A 130 9.36 25.10 10.54
C MET A 130 8.42 25.70 11.59
N SER A 131 8.46 25.18 12.81
CA SER A 131 7.86 25.82 13.99
C SER A 131 8.76 26.94 14.49
N ASP A 132 8.15 27.96 15.07
CA ASP A 132 8.86 29.06 15.74
C ASP A 132 9.61 28.57 16.99
N ASP A 133 9.15 27.50 17.65
CA ASP A 133 9.88 26.84 18.75
C ASP A 133 10.90 25.84 18.16
N PRO A 134 12.22 26.06 18.34
CA PRO A 134 13.25 25.15 17.85
C PRO A 134 13.09 23.71 18.33
N TRP A 135 12.53 23.50 19.54
CA TRP A 135 12.36 22.17 20.14
C TRP A 135 11.17 21.40 19.57
N MET A 136 10.26 22.09 18.87
CA MET A 136 9.12 21.50 18.17
C MET A 136 9.42 21.21 16.70
N ASN A 137 10.70 21.06 16.35
CA ASN A 137 11.14 20.74 15.02
C ASN A 137 11.95 19.43 14.98
N ILE A 138 11.82 18.69 13.88
CA ILE A 138 12.72 17.59 13.51
C ILE A 138 13.91 18.20 12.76
N PRO A 139 15.15 18.08 13.27
CA PRO A 139 16.32 18.59 12.57
C PRO A 139 16.59 17.78 11.30
N LEU A 140 16.69 18.47 10.15
CA LEU A 140 17.05 17.84 8.87
C LEU A 140 18.50 18.17 8.50
N THR A 141 18.90 19.42 8.70
CA THR A 141 20.27 19.91 8.50
C THR A 141 20.64 20.87 9.64
N ALA A 142 21.74 21.60 9.52
CA ALA A 142 22.11 22.65 10.47
C ALA A 142 21.14 23.87 10.45
N THR A 143 20.46 24.09 9.33
CA THR A 143 19.64 25.30 9.08
C THR A 143 18.18 24.97 8.81
N GLU A 144 17.90 23.80 8.24
CA GLU A 144 16.56 23.35 7.86
C GLU A 144 16.01 22.33 8.86
N ALA A 145 14.72 22.47 9.17
CA ALA A 145 14.00 21.56 10.04
C ALA A 145 12.54 21.39 9.58
N LEU A 146 11.85 20.42 10.15
CA LEU A 146 10.44 20.16 9.87
C LEU A 146 9.60 20.23 11.14
N THR A 147 8.50 20.96 11.13
CA THR A 147 7.64 21.08 12.31
C THR A 147 7.06 19.73 12.76
N MET A 148 7.09 19.49 14.07
CA MET A 148 6.41 18.39 14.75
C MET A 148 4.94 18.71 15.03
N GLU A 149 4.46 19.92 14.73
CA GLU A 149 3.05 20.26 14.87
C GLU A 149 2.18 19.43 13.93
N SER A 150 1.10 18.85 14.45
CA SER A 150 0.16 18.08 13.63
C SER A 150 -0.77 18.97 12.80
N ARG A 151 -0.98 20.21 13.23
CA ARG A 151 -1.88 21.19 12.60
C ARG A 151 -1.21 22.56 12.56
N PRO A 152 -0.31 22.80 11.57
CA PRO A 152 0.29 24.12 11.42
C PRO A 152 -0.78 25.17 11.11
N LYS A 153 -0.54 26.44 11.47
CA LYS A 153 -1.45 27.58 11.25
C LYS A 153 -2.01 27.64 9.81
N GLN A 154 -1.20 27.23 8.83
CA GLN A 154 -1.61 27.13 7.44
C GLN A 154 -1.54 25.65 6.99
N PRO A 155 -2.69 24.98 6.77
CA PRO A 155 -2.73 23.55 6.44
C PRO A 155 -1.94 23.13 5.21
N LYS A 156 -1.71 24.03 4.24
CA LYS A 156 -0.89 23.77 3.04
C LYS A 156 0.56 23.36 3.36
N TYR A 157 1.07 23.74 4.53
CA TYR A 157 2.43 23.43 4.99
C TYR A 157 2.48 22.19 5.88
N ALA A 158 1.36 21.52 6.13
CA ALA A 158 1.39 20.22 6.76
C ALA A 158 2.10 19.22 5.83
N ARG A 159 3.09 18.51 6.37
CA ARG A 159 3.88 17.51 5.66
C ARG A 159 3.90 16.20 6.45
N ASN A 160 4.15 15.12 5.72
CA ASN A 160 4.44 13.83 6.34
C ASN A 160 5.75 13.94 7.13
N LYS A 161 5.79 13.35 8.32
CA LYS A 161 6.93 13.36 9.25
C LYS A 161 7.81 12.13 9.10
N ASN A 162 7.44 11.19 8.23
CA ASN A 162 8.29 10.05 7.88
C ASN A 162 9.49 10.55 7.10
N ILE A 163 10.70 10.28 7.61
CA ILE A 163 11.96 10.70 7.01
C ILE A 163 12.78 9.46 6.67
N VAL A 164 13.24 9.39 5.43
CA VAL A 164 14.16 8.36 4.96
C VAL A 164 15.55 8.98 4.83
N VAL A 165 16.50 8.48 5.61
CA VAL A 165 17.90 8.95 5.59
C VAL A 165 18.76 7.94 4.83
N ILE A 166 19.20 8.33 3.64
CA ILE A 166 20.02 7.49 2.77
C ILE A 166 21.47 7.94 2.87
N GLY A 167 22.37 6.99 3.09
CA GLY A 167 23.81 7.24 3.10
C GLY A 167 24.60 5.95 3.24
N GLY A 168 25.81 5.91 2.69
CA GLY A 168 26.71 4.76 2.80
C GLY A 168 27.12 4.44 4.24
N SER A 169 27.82 3.32 4.45
CA SER A 169 28.46 3.05 5.74
C SER A 169 29.47 4.16 6.05
N GLY A 170 29.60 4.57 7.32
CA GLY A 170 30.51 5.65 7.73
C GLY A 170 30.07 7.08 7.42
N SER A 171 28.99 7.30 6.66
CA SER A 171 28.45 8.65 6.32
C SER A 171 27.93 9.45 7.52
N GLY A 172 27.91 8.88 8.72
CA GLY A 172 27.52 9.58 9.94
C GLY A 172 26.01 9.67 10.17
N LYS A 173 25.18 8.84 9.53
CA LYS A 173 23.71 8.78 9.75
C LYS A 173 23.31 8.85 11.24
N THR A 174 23.94 8.01 12.07
CA THR A 174 23.69 7.98 13.52
C THR A 174 24.14 9.28 14.21
N ARG A 175 25.32 9.80 13.85
CA ARG A 175 25.90 10.99 14.49
C ARG A 175 25.19 12.28 14.13
N PHE A 176 24.81 12.45 12.86
CA PHE A 176 24.30 13.72 12.33
C PHE A 176 22.77 13.81 12.30
N PHE A 177 22.05 12.68 12.27
CA PHE A 177 20.60 12.69 12.23
C PHE A 177 19.98 12.06 13.49
N VAL A 178 20.34 10.81 13.80
CA VAL A 178 19.68 10.07 14.89
C VAL A 178 19.98 10.69 16.26
N LYS A 179 21.27 10.92 16.60
CA LYS A 179 21.65 11.49 17.89
C LYS A 179 21.04 12.89 18.11
N PRO A 180 21.14 13.86 17.18
CA PRO A 180 20.48 15.16 17.36
C PRO A 180 18.97 15.03 17.55
N SER A 181 18.31 14.14 16.80
CA SER A 181 16.87 13.89 16.97
C SER A 181 16.53 13.34 18.35
N VAL A 182 17.33 12.42 18.90
CA VAL A 182 17.16 11.92 20.28
C VAL A 182 17.43 13.02 21.31
N MET A 183 18.44 13.85 21.07
CA MET A 183 18.82 14.96 21.94
C MET A 183 17.77 16.08 22.02
N GLN A 184 16.87 16.18 21.04
CA GLN A 184 15.73 17.10 21.10
C GLN A 184 14.78 16.78 22.27
N MET A 185 14.67 15.51 22.68
CA MET A 185 13.83 15.10 23.82
C MET A 185 12.40 15.67 23.77
N ASN A 186 11.83 15.75 22.57
CA ASN A 186 10.55 16.42 22.32
C ASN A 186 9.36 15.46 22.17
N CYS A 187 9.59 14.15 22.21
CA CYS A 187 8.56 13.14 22.07
C CYS A 187 8.92 11.83 22.78
N SER A 188 7.94 10.92 22.91
CA SER A 188 8.20 9.52 23.26
C SER A 188 8.83 8.81 22.06
N MET A 189 9.92 8.07 22.31
CA MET A 189 10.74 7.47 21.26
C MET A 189 10.78 5.96 21.39
N VAL A 190 10.67 5.27 20.25
CA VAL A 190 11.01 3.84 20.12
C VAL A 190 12.19 3.77 19.15
N ILE A 191 13.32 3.26 19.62
CA ILE A 191 14.58 3.29 18.89
C ILE A 191 15.07 1.85 18.72
N THR A 192 15.32 1.46 17.47
CA THR A 192 16.08 0.25 17.17
C THR A 192 17.57 0.59 17.24
N ASP A 193 18.28 0.01 18.21
CA ASP A 193 19.71 0.25 18.42
C ASP A 193 20.52 -1.06 18.25
N PRO A 194 20.82 -1.48 17.01
CA PRO A 194 21.50 -2.75 16.75
C PRO A 194 22.88 -2.90 17.41
N LYS A 195 23.54 -1.78 17.74
CA LYS A 195 24.88 -1.77 18.33
C LYS A 195 24.89 -1.50 19.84
N GLY A 196 23.75 -1.08 20.42
CA GLY A 196 23.67 -0.67 21.82
C GLY A 196 24.39 0.64 22.14
N THR A 197 24.92 1.36 21.14
CA THR A 197 25.73 2.56 21.37
C THR A 197 24.90 3.78 21.73
N LEU A 198 23.66 3.87 21.22
CA LEU A 198 22.82 5.06 21.46
C LEU A 198 22.41 5.17 22.91
N ILE A 199 22.09 4.04 23.56
CA ILE A 199 21.73 4.06 24.98
C ILE A 199 22.94 4.39 25.87
N GLU A 200 24.15 3.93 25.51
CA GLU A 200 25.37 4.26 26.25
C GLU A 200 25.71 5.76 26.15
N GLU A 201 25.55 6.33 24.95
CA GLU A 201 25.95 7.71 24.68
C GLU A 201 24.88 8.73 25.09
N CYS A 202 23.59 8.44 24.88
CA CYS A 202 22.49 9.38 25.16
C CYS A 202 21.70 9.03 26.43
N GLY A 203 21.88 7.84 27.02
CA GLY A 203 21.04 7.36 28.12
C GLY A 203 21.10 8.22 29.38
N LYS A 204 22.28 8.72 29.77
CA LYS A 204 22.41 9.63 30.93
C LYS A 204 21.65 10.95 30.72
N MET A 205 21.64 11.45 29.49
CA MET A 205 20.90 12.67 29.13
C MET A 205 19.39 12.40 29.17
N LEU A 206 18.92 11.28 28.62
CA LEU A 206 17.51 10.89 28.69
C LEU A 206 17.04 10.65 30.13
N ALA A 207 17.86 10.02 30.96
CA ALA A 207 17.58 9.78 32.37
C ALA A 207 17.48 11.08 33.18
N LYS A 208 18.19 12.14 32.76
CA LYS A 208 18.01 13.48 33.31
C LYS A 208 16.75 14.14 32.75
N GLY A 209 16.52 14.00 31.45
CA GLY A 209 15.37 14.53 30.72
C GLY A 209 15.41 16.04 30.43
N PRO A 210 14.41 16.58 29.73
CA PRO A 210 14.31 18.01 29.42
C PRO A 210 13.93 18.85 30.66
N PRO A 211 14.25 20.15 30.66
CA PRO A 211 13.76 21.07 31.69
C PRO A 211 12.23 21.09 31.72
N LYS A 212 11.64 20.98 32.91
CA LYS A 212 10.19 21.07 33.09
C LYS A 212 9.72 22.49 32.79
N ARG A 213 8.71 22.62 31.93
CA ARG A 213 8.12 23.92 31.56
C ARG A 213 6.75 24.10 32.18
N ASP A 214 6.38 25.35 32.48
CA ASP A 214 5.03 25.73 32.89
C ASP A 214 4.07 25.84 31.68
N LYS A 215 2.81 26.25 31.95
CA LYS A 215 1.79 26.41 30.90
C LYS A 215 2.13 27.52 29.89
N ASP A 216 3.00 28.45 30.27
CA ASP A 216 3.43 29.59 29.47
C ASP A 216 4.78 29.31 28.77
N GLY A 217 5.35 28.12 28.95
CA GLY A 217 6.60 27.67 28.33
C GLY A 217 7.88 28.04 29.10
N ASN A 218 7.78 28.64 30.28
CA ASN A 218 8.94 29.02 31.08
C ASN A 218 9.49 27.84 31.88
N VAL A 219 10.82 27.82 32.05
CA VAL A 219 11.49 26.76 32.80
C VAL A 219 11.22 26.89 34.30
N ILE A 220 10.69 25.82 34.90
CA ILE A 220 10.40 25.76 36.32
C ILE A 220 11.71 25.58 37.09
N LYS A 221 11.88 26.41 38.13
CA LYS A 221 12.98 26.31 39.09
C LYS A 221 12.45 25.93 40.46
N ASP A 222 13.24 25.17 41.21
CA ASP A 222 12.93 24.81 42.58
C ASP A 222 13.12 26.02 43.55
N LYS A 223 12.82 25.81 44.83
CA LYS A 223 13.02 26.82 45.88
C LYS A 223 14.49 27.28 46.02
N SER A 224 15.43 26.47 45.53
CA SER A 224 16.87 26.72 45.52
C SER A 224 17.36 27.34 44.20
N ARG A 225 16.45 27.79 43.32
CA ARG A 225 16.71 28.36 41.98
C ARG A 225 17.36 27.40 40.98
N LYS A 226 17.36 26.09 41.23
CA LYS A 226 17.85 25.07 40.30
C LYS A 226 16.75 24.64 39.35
N VAL A 227 17.11 24.39 38.09
CA VAL A 227 16.17 23.91 37.07
C VAL A 227 15.64 22.53 37.43
N VAL A 228 14.32 22.37 37.42
CA VAL A 228 13.65 21.08 37.58
C VAL A 228 13.60 20.38 36.22
N TYR A 229 13.93 19.10 36.18
CA TYR A 229 13.91 18.29 34.96
C TYR A 229 12.83 17.22 35.02
N GLU A 230 12.33 16.81 33.86
CA GLU A 230 11.36 15.73 33.70
C GLU A 230 12.03 14.50 33.05
N PRO A 231 12.41 13.48 33.84
CA PRO A 231 13.20 12.36 33.34
C PRO A 231 12.39 11.44 32.42
N TYR A 232 13.05 10.86 31.41
CA TYR A 232 12.43 9.81 30.59
C TYR A 232 12.37 8.48 31.34
N VAL A 233 11.28 7.74 31.13
CA VAL A 233 11.20 6.32 31.49
C VAL A 233 11.88 5.52 30.39
N ILE A 234 13.12 5.09 30.64
CA ILE A 234 13.90 4.30 29.70
C ILE A 234 13.57 2.81 29.89
N LYS A 235 13.08 2.15 28.84
CA LYS A 235 12.87 0.70 28.79
C LYS A 235 13.75 0.10 27.70
N VAL A 236 14.53 -0.93 28.03
CA VAL A 236 15.48 -1.55 27.10
C VAL A 236 15.07 -2.99 26.85
N LEU A 237 14.73 -3.33 25.60
CA LEU A 237 14.55 -4.71 25.17
C LEU A 237 15.87 -5.22 24.60
N ASN A 238 16.60 -5.98 25.40
CA ASN A 238 17.85 -6.59 25.00
C ASN A 238 17.63 -8.10 24.75
N THR A 239 17.83 -8.53 23.52
CA THR A 239 17.66 -9.93 23.09
C THR A 239 18.95 -10.76 23.19
N ILE A 240 20.08 -10.13 23.56
CA ILE A 240 21.38 -10.79 23.72
C ILE A 240 21.68 -10.99 25.21
N ASN A 241 21.57 -9.91 26.00
CA ASN A 241 21.81 -9.93 27.43
C ASN A 241 20.49 -9.70 28.19
N PHE A 242 19.83 -10.80 28.54
CA PHE A 242 18.56 -10.78 29.25
C PHE A 242 18.62 -10.08 30.61
N SER A 243 19.76 -10.12 31.32
CA SER A 243 19.91 -9.43 32.61
C SER A 243 19.78 -7.90 32.53
N LYS A 244 19.98 -7.32 31.33
CA LYS A 244 19.83 -5.89 31.04
C LYS A 244 18.56 -5.58 30.27
N SER A 245 17.67 -6.56 30.11
CA SER A 245 16.42 -6.44 29.35
C SER A 245 15.26 -6.16 30.29
N LEU A 246 14.18 -5.57 29.77
CA LEU A 246 12.96 -5.33 30.53
C LEU A 246 12.12 -6.61 30.77
N HIS A 247 12.61 -7.78 30.34
CA HIS A 247 11.90 -9.06 30.41
C HIS A 247 10.48 -8.98 29.82
N TYR A 248 10.38 -8.48 28.58
CA TYR A 248 9.10 -8.33 27.89
C TYR A 248 8.37 -9.68 27.77
N ASN A 249 7.14 -9.73 28.28
CA ASN A 249 6.23 -10.86 28.13
C ASN A 249 4.97 -10.39 27.37
N PRO A 250 4.66 -10.94 26.17
CA PRO A 250 3.48 -10.54 25.41
C PRO A 250 2.16 -10.87 26.10
N PHE A 251 2.10 -11.90 26.95
CA PHE A 251 0.87 -12.30 27.65
C PHE A 251 0.35 -11.22 28.60
N ALA A 252 1.26 -10.45 29.22
CA ALA A 252 0.90 -9.32 30.09
C ALA A 252 0.16 -8.18 29.34
N TYR A 253 0.13 -8.20 28.01
CA TYR A 253 -0.53 -7.21 27.17
C TYR A 253 -1.79 -7.74 26.48
N ILE A 254 -2.16 -9.01 26.68
CA ILE A 254 -3.39 -9.60 26.12
C ILE A 254 -4.56 -9.18 27.01
N ARG A 255 -5.55 -8.50 26.41
CA ARG A 255 -6.78 -8.07 27.11
C ARG A 255 -8.05 -8.65 26.48
N SER A 256 -7.92 -9.23 25.29
CA SER A 256 -9.03 -9.74 24.52
C SER A 256 -8.58 -10.81 23.53
N GLU A 257 -9.52 -11.61 23.03
CA GLU A 257 -9.28 -12.60 21.97
C GLU A 257 -8.68 -11.98 20.70
N LYS A 258 -8.99 -10.71 20.43
CA LYS A 258 -8.40 -9.96 19.31
C LYS A 258 -6.89 -9.77 19.48
N ASP A 259 -6.42 -9.59 20.72
CA ASP A 259 -5.01 -9.45 21.03
C ASP A 259 -4.27 -10.78 20.87
N ILE A 260 -4.92 -11.91 21.19
CA ILE A 260 -4.39 -13.26 20.92
C ILE A 260 -4.15 -13.43 19.42
N LEU A 261 -5.16 -13.15 18.60
CA LEU A 261 -5.04 -13.24 17.14
C LEU A 261 -3.95 -12.31 16.58
N LYS A 262 -3.78 -11.12 17.18
CA LYS A 262 -2.73 -10.17 16.81
C LYS A 262 -1.35 -10.69 17.19
N LEU A 263 -1.18 -11.28 18.38
CA LEU A 263 0.06 -11.89 18.83
C LEU A 263 0.47 -13.04 17.91
N VAL A 264 -0.46 -13.97 17.63
CA VAL A 264 -0.24 -15.10 16.72
C VAL A 264 0.19 -14.61 15.34
N THR A 265 -0.53 -13.63 14.79
CA THR A 265 -0.20 -13.05 13.47
C THR A 265 1.19 -12.41 13.50
N THR A 266 1.54 -11.73 14.59
CA THR A 266 2.86 -11.11 14.76
C THR A 266 3.97 -12.17 14.79
N ILE A 267 3.77 -13.28 15.49
CA ILE A 267 4.74 -14.40 15.53
C ILE A 267 4.93 -14.96 14.11
N ILE A 268 3.83 -15.34 13.44
CA ILE A 268 3.85 -15.98 12.12
C ILE A 268 4.46 -15.07 11.04
N VAL A 269 4.16 -13.76 11.07
CA VAL A 269 4.73 -12.82 10.08
C VAL A 269 6.25 -12.69 10.25
N ASN A 270 6.76 -12.74 11.49
CA ASN A 270 8.17 -12.58 11.78
C ASN A 270 8.99 -13.88 11.64
N THR A 271 8.35 -15.05 11.59
CA THR A 271 9.02 -16.34 11.34
C THR A 271 9.06 -16.72 9.86
N LYS A 272 8.30 -16.03 9.00
CA LYS A 272 8.36 -16.20 7.55
C LYS A 272 9.63 -15.57 6.98
N GLY A 273 10.37 -16.33 6.17
CA GLY A 273 11.56 -15.82 5.48
C GLY A 273 11.20 -14.77 4.42
N GLU A 274 12.06 -13.78 4.23
CA GLU A 274 11.92 -12.80 3.15
C GLU A 274 12.00 -13.52 1.78
N GLY A 275 10.89 -13.59 1.04
CA GLY A 275 10.87 -14.06 -0.35
C GLY A 275 9.90 -15.19 -0.69
N GLU A 276 9.24 -15.81 0.29
CA GLU A 276 8.13 -16.73 -0.01
C GLU A 276 6.89 -15.89 -0.38
N LYS A 277 6.53 -15.89 -1.68
CA LYS A 277 5.30 -15.24 -2.16
C LYS A 277 4.12 -15.75 -1.34
N ALA A 278 3.45 -14.82 -0.67
CA ALA A 278 2.28 -15.05 0.14
C ALA A 278 1.15 -15.64 -0.73
N SER A 279 1.08 -16.96 -0.77
CA SER A 279 -0.20 -17.65 -0.83
C SER A 279 -0.61 -17.93 0.62
N GLU A 280 -1.91 -17.89 0.90
CA GLU A 280 -2.51 -18.38 2.13
C GLU A 280 -2.32 -19.90 2.25
N ASP A 281 -1.07 -20.31 2.44
CA ASP A 281 -0.69 -21.70 2.51
C ASP A 281 -1.49 -22.37 3.62
N PHE A 282 -2.05 -23.53 3.33
CA PHE A 282 -2.82 -24.33 4.27
C PHE A 282 -2.07 -24.50 5.58
N TRP A 283 -0.75 -24.66 5.50
CA TRP A 283 0.16 -24.78 6.65
C TRP A 283 0.15 -23.53 7.55
N VAL A 284 0.11 -22.33 6.97
CA VAL A 284 0.02 -21.08 7.73
C VAL A 284 -1.34 -20.96 8.43
N LYS A 285 -2.41 -21.42 7.79
CA LYS A 285 -3.75 -21.43 8.40
C LYS A 285 -3.80 -22.41 9.57
N ALA A 286 -3.25 -23.61 9.42
CA ALA A 286 -3.15 -24.62 10.48
C ALA A 286 -2.30 -24.13 11.66
N GLU A 287 -1.10 -23.58 11.40
CA GLU A 287 -0.22 -23.00 12.41
C GLU A 287 -0.92 -21.86 13.18
N LYS A 288 -1.63 -20.99 12.46
CA LYS A 288 -2.42 -19.91 13.08
C LYS A 288 -3.49 -20.45 14.00
N LEU A 289 -4.23 -21.49 13.60
CA LEU A 289 -5.26 -22.09 14.45
C LEU A 289 -4.64 -22.74 15.70
N LEU A 290 -3.55 -23.48 15.55
CA LEU A 290 -2.84 -24.13 16.66
C LEU A 290 -2.30 -23.09 17.65
N TYR A 291 -1.54 -22.10 17.19
CA TYR A 291 -1.00 -21.05 18.07
C TYR A 291 -2.11 -20.24 18.74
N THR A 292 -3.22 -19.98 18.04
CA THR A 292 -4.37 -19.30 18.66
C THR A 292 -4.98 -20.15 19.77
N ALA A 293 -5.14 -21.46 19.55
CA ALA A 293 -5.67 -22.37 20.55
C ALA A 293 -4.76 -22.45 21.79
N LEU A 294 -3.46 -22.67 21.60
CA LEU A 294 -2.49 -22.82 22.69
C LEU A 294 -2.32 -21.52 23.49
N ILE A 295 -2.17 -20.37 22.83
CA ILE A 295 -2.04 -19.08 23.52
C ILE A 295 -3.33 -18.75 24.27
N ALA A 296 -4.50 -19.06 23.69
CA ALA A 296 -5.76 -18.90 24.40
C ALA A 296 -5.86 -19.82 25.62
N PHE A 297 -5.45 -21.08 25.49
CA PHE A 297 -5.42 -22.03 26.60
C PHE A 297 -4.56 -21.50 27.75
N ILE A 298 -3.30 -21.11 27.47
CA ILE A 298 -2.40 -20.53 28.48
C ILE A 298 -2.98 -19.27 29.11
N TRP A 299 -3.61 -18.40 28.31
CA TRP A 299 -4.13 -17.14 28.82
C TRP A 299 -5.37 -17.29 29.72
N TYR A 300 -6.27 -18.21 29.38
CA TYR A 300 -7.51 -18.46 30.13
C TYR A 300 -7.31 -19.40 31.33
N GLU A 301 -6.60 -20.51 31.14
CA GLU A 301 -6.49 -21.58 32.14
C GLU A 301 -5.15 -21.57 32.91
N GLY A 302 -4.09 -21.03 32.32
CA GLY A 302 -2.76 -21.03 32.93
C GLY A 302 -2.66 -20.10 34.13
N ASP A 303 -1.83 -20.46 35.10
CA ASP A 303 -1.49 -19.58 36.22
C ASP A 303 -0.65 -18.38 35.75
N GLU A 304 -0.59 -17.30 36.55
CA GLU A 304 0.17 -16.09 36.18
C GLU A 304 1.66 -16.37 35.87
N GLU A 305 2.26 -17.37 36.51
CA GLU A 305 3.63 -17.80 36.24
C GLU A 305 3.76 -18.55 34.90
N GLU A 306 2.72 -19.26 34.49
CA GLU A 306 2.67 -20.07 33.26
C GLU A 306 2.29 -19.23 32.03
N LYS A 307 1.77 -18.01 32.20
CA LYS A 307 1.42 -17.07 31.12
C LYS A 307 2.65 -16.49 30.43
N ASN A 308 3.46 -17.32 29.78
CA ASN A 308 4.70 -16.93 29.15
C ASN A 308 5.00 -17.76 27.88
N LEU A 309 6.01 -17.35 27.11
CA LEU A 309 6.36 -18.03 25.85
C LEU A 309 7.06 -19.39 26.05
N ASN A 310 7.66 -19.67 27.21
CA ASN A 310 8.25 -20.99 27.47
C ASN A 310 7.15 -22.04 27.58
N THR A 311 6.07 -21.76 28.30
CA THR A 311 4.90 -22.65 28.38
C THR A 311 4.30 -22.93 27.01
N LEU A 312 4.26 -21.93 26.12
CA LEU A 312 3.84 -22.13 24.74
C LEU A 312 4.77 -23.10 23.99
N LEU A 313 6.08 -22.99 24.18
CA LEU A 313 7.06 -23.91 23.58
C LEU A 313 6.92 -25.32 24.15
N ASP A 314 6.68 -25.44 25.46
CA ASP A 314 6.47 -26.73 26.13
C ASP A 314 5.22 -27.42 25.58
N LEU A 315 4.08 -26.72 25.50
CA LEU A 315 2.86 -27.25 24.87
C LEU A 315 3.07 -27.62 23.41
N LEU A 316 3.88 -26.85 22.66
CA LEU A 316 4.19 -27.19 21.27
C LEU A 316 5.03 -28.47 21.16
N ASN A 317 6.01 -28.66 22.05
CA ASN A 317 6.82 -29.88 22.08
C ASN A 317 5.98 -31.11 22.46
N GLU A 318 5.06 -30.95 23.41
CA GLU A 318 4.14 -32.02 23.84
C GLU A 318 2.99 -32.25 22.85
N SER A 319 2.85 -31.43 21.81
CA SER A 319 1.86 -31.61 20.73
C SER A 319 2.29 -32.65 19.68
N GLU A 320 3.00 -33.71 20.08
CA GLU A 320 3.48 -34.75 19.17
C GLU A 320 2.32 -35.49 18.48
N THR A 321 2.54 -35.90 17.24
CA THR A 321 1.55 -36.65 16.46
C THR A 321 2.20 -37.86 15.83
N ARG A 322 1.55 -39.02 15.91
CA ARG A 322 2.02 -40.27 15.29
C ARG A 322 1.22 -40.55 14.03
N GLU A 323 1.91 -40.73 12.91
CA GLU A 323 1.26 -41.00 11.60
C GLU A 323 0.74 -42.43 11.48
N GLU A 324 1.30 -43.35 12.26
CA GLU A 324 0.97 -44.78 12.20
C GLU A 324 -0.20 -45.16 13.12
N ASP A 325 -0.64 -44.24 13.99
CA ASP A 325 -1.68 -44.47 14.97
C ASP A 325 -2.59 -43.24 15.09
N GLU A 326 -3.71 -43.28 14.35
CA GLU A 326 -4.73 -42.22 14.36
C GLU A 326 -5.44 -42.09 15.71
N THR A 327 -5.35 -43.11 16.57
CA THR A 327 -5.96 -43.10 17.90
C THR A 327 -5.04 -42.52 18.97
N TYR A 328 -3.78 -42.25 18.62
CA TYR A 328 -2.82 -41.67 19.56
C TYR A 328 -3.25 -40.26 19.98
N GLN A 329 -3.42 -40.08 21.29
CA GLN A 329 -3.67 -38.79 21.91
C GLN A 329 -2.40 -38.32 22.61
N ASN A 330 -1.98 -37.10 22.32
CA ASN A 330 -0.89 -36.46 23.04
C ASN A 330 -1.40 -35.76 24.31
N PRO A 331 -0.51 -35.33 25.23
CA PRO A 331 -0.91 -34.64 26.45
C PRO A 331 -1.78 -33.41 26.18
N VAL A 332 -1.48 -32.65 25.12
CA VAL A 332 -2.26 -31.46 24.74
C VAL A 332 -3.68 -31.82 24.30
N ASP A 333 -3.86 -32.92 23.56
CA ASP A 333 -5.17 -33.43 23.17
C ASP A 333 -6.02 -33.77 24.39
N MET A 334 -5.43 -34.43 25.38
CA MET A 334 -6.11 -34.75 26.64
C MET A 334 -6.50 -33.48 27.40
N MET A 335 -5.61 -32.49 27.47
CA MET A 335 -5.90 -31.19 28.12
C MET A 335 -7.06 -30.44 27.44
N PHE A 336 -7.12 -30.44 26.10
CA PHE A 336 -8.23 -29.82 25.37
C PHE A 336 -9.54 -30.61 25.48
N GLN A 337 -9.48 -31.94 25.59
CA GLN A 337 -10.66 -32.77 25.85
C GLN A 337 -11.25 -32.49 27.23
N GLU A 338 -10.41 -32.44 28.27
CA GLU A 338 -10.86 -32.09 29.62
C GLU A 338 -11.45 -30.68 29.68
N LEU A 339 -10.83 -29.72 28.99
CA LEU A 339 -11.39 -28.37 28.89
C LEU A 339 -12.72 -28.34 28.11
N GLU A 340 -12.85 -29.16 27.07
CA GLU A 340 -14.08 -29.30 26.30
C GLU A 340 -15.22 -29.89 27.13
N GLU A 341 -14.94 -30.89 27.97
CA GLU A 341 -15.92 -31.47 28.90
C GLU A 341 -16.44 -30.44 29.91
N ARG A 342 -15.56 -29.53 30.36
CA ARG A 342 -15.91 -28.44 31.30
C ARG A 342 -16.65 -27.29 30.60
N ASP A 343 -16.14 -26.79 29.47
CA ASP A 343 -16.72 -25.71 28.68
C ASP A 343 -16.57 -25.94 27.16
N PRO A 344 -17.59 -26.52 26.50
CA PRO A 344 -17.56 -26.76 25.06
C PRO A 344 -17.50 -25.49 24.18
N GLN A 345 -17.90 -24.33 24.72
CA GLN A 345 -17.91 -23.06 23.98
C GLN A 345 -16.66 -22.22 24.23
N HIS A 346 -15.72 -22.72 25.04
CA HIS A 346 -14.47 -22.07 25.34
C HIS A 346 -13.71 -21.70 24.06
N PHE A 347 -13.18 -20.47 24.00
CA PHE A 347 -12.54 -19.95 22.79
C PHE A 347 -11.37 -20.85 22.35
N ALA A 348 -10.52 -21.29 23.29
CA ALA A 348 -9.37 -22.16 22.99
C ALA A 348 -9.82 -23.49 22.36
N VAL A 349 -10.84 -24.14 22.92
CA VAL A 349 -11.40 -25.42 22.44
C VAL A 349 -11.95 -25.27 21.02
N ARG A 350 -12.70 -24.19 20.76
CA ARG A 350 -13.26 -23.93 19.42
C ARG A 350 -12.17 -23.74 18.36
N GLN A 351 -11.05 -23.11 18.69
CA GLN A 351 -9.92 -22.99 17.76
C GLN A 351 -9.18 -24.32 17.60
N TYR A 352 -9.02 -25.09 18.69
CA TYR A 352 -8.35 -26.40 18.64
C TYR A 352 -9.13 -27.42 17.81
N LYS A 353 -10.46 -27.46 17.93
CA LYS A 353 -11.33 -28.29 17.08
C LYS A 353 -11.18 -27.95 15.60
N LYS A 354 -11.17 -26.65 15.26
CA LYS A 354 -10.93 -26.21 13.88
C LYS A 354 -9.55 -26.61 13.38
N TYR A 355 -8.53 -26.53 14.24
CA TYR A 355 -7.21 -27.03 13.93
C TYR A 355 -7.22 -28.54 13.65
N LYS A 356 -7.81 -29.36 14.54
CA LYS A 356 -7.92 -30.82 14.35
C LYS A 356 -8.71 -31.20 13.10
N MET A 357 -9.79 -30.48 12.78
CA MET A 357 -10.55 -30.69 11.54
C MET A 357 -9.72 -30.34 10.29
N ALA A 358 -8.89 -29.30 10.36
CA ALA A 358 -7.99 -28.95 9.27
C ALA A 358 -6.83 -29.96 9.14
N ALA A 359 -6.17 -30.28 10.25
CA ALA A 359 -5.02 -31.19 10.31
C ALA A 359 -5.39 -32.66 10.05
N GLY A 360 -6.61 -33.10 10.37
CA GLY A 360 -7.10 -34.44 10.06
C GLY A 360 -7.18 -34.74 8.56
N VAL A 361 -7.07 -33.73 7.69
CA VAL A 361 -6.98 -33.90 6.23
C VAL A 361 -5.52 -34.04 5.75
N VAL A 362 -4.51 -33.69 6.57
CA VAL A 362 -3.09 -33.71 6.17
C VAL A 362 -2.16 -34.03 7.35
N CYS A 363 -1.55 -35.23 7.32
CA CYS A 363 -0.65 -35.78 8.33
C CYS A 363 0.36 -34.79 8.96
N SER A 364 0.42 -34.86 10.29
CA SER A 364 0.97 -33.87 11.21
C SER A 364 2.50 -33.84 11.43
N LYS A 365 3.34 -34.55 10.66
CA LYS A 365 4.82 -34.44 10.86
C LYS A 365 5.45 -33.13 10.40
N ARG A 366 4.83 -32.41 9.46
CA ARG A 366 5.48 -31.26 8.81
C ARG A 366 5.37 -29.96 9.61
N LEU A 367 4.38 -29.84 10.50
CA LEU A 367 4.09 -28.66 11.33
C LEU A 367 5.22 -28.34 12.33
N LEU A 368 5.76 -29.34 13.04
CA LEU A 368 6.85 -29.13 14.00
C LEU A 368 8.23 -29.00 13.33
N ASN A 369 8.54 -29.84 12.34
CA ASN A 369 9.89 -29.90 11.77
C ASN A 369 10.25 -28.72 10.85
N GLN A 370 9.29 -28.10 10.16
CA GLN A 370 9.58 -26.93 9.31
C GLN A 370 9.56 -25.60 10.07
N ALA A 371 8.66 -25.43 11.07
CA ALA A 371 8.55 -24.18 11.82
C ALA A 371 9.65 -24.04 12.89
N VAL A 372 9.91 -25.10 13.67
CA VAL A 372 10.93 -25.09 14.74
C VAL A 372 12.34 -25.25 14.15
N GLY A 373 12.49 -26.13 13.14
CA GLY A 373 13.77 -26.40 12.49
C GLY A 373 14.35 -25.23 11.67
N LYS A 374 13.51 -24.30 11.19
CA LYS A 374 13.99 -23.04 10.56
C LYS A 374 14.39 -21.98 11.59
N SER A 375 13.72 -21.92 12.74
CA SER A 375 14.01 -20.95 13.81
C SER A 375 15.34 -21.23 14.54
N LEU A 376 15.72 -22.50 14.68
CA LEU A 376 16.95 -22.92 15.39
C LEU A 376 18.23 -22.95 14.53
N ARG A 377 18.17 -22.65 13.23
CA ARG A 377 19.33 -22.73 12.31
C ARG A 377 20.30 -21.52 12.36
N THR A 378 20.26 -20.72 13.41
CA THR A 378 21.27 -19.67 13.67
C THR A 378 22.51 -20.18 14.42
N HIS A 379 22.52 -21.43 14.88
CA HIS A 379 23.75 -22.05 15.39
C HIS A 379 24.41 -22.97 14.35
N ASN A 380 25.48 -22.44 13.77
CA ASN A 380 26.42 -23.10 12.87
C ASN A 380 26.86 -24.49 13.38
N LEU A 381 26.54 -25.53 12.61
CA LEU A 381 27.45 -26.64 12.32
C LEU A 381 27.21 -27.07 10.85
N LYS A 382 28.23 -26.93 9.99
CA LYS A 382 28.18 -27.41 8.61
C LYS A 382 27.91 -28.92 8.60
N PRO A 383 26.90 -29.44 7.88
CA PRO A 383 26.74 -30.88 7.75
C PRO A 383 27.87 -31.42 6.86
N LYS A 384 28.69 -32.33 7.40
CA LYS A 384 29.58 -33.18 6.60
C LYS A 384 28.74 -34.04 5.67
N LYS A 385 29.12 -34.10 4.39
CA LYS A 385 28.58 -35.05 3.41
C LYS A 385 28.69 -36.48 3.95
N ARG A 386 27.56 -37.12 4.24
CA ARG A 386 27.46 -38.58 4.29
C ARG A 386 26.59 -39.03 3.12
N ALA A 387 27.12 -39.97 2.36
CA ALA A 387 26.43 -40.65 1.27
C ALA A 387 25.16 -41.33 1.83
N GLN A 388 24.00 -40.98 1.28
CA GLN A 388 22.78 -41.74 1.50
C GLN A 388 22.74 -42.88 0.47
N VAL A 389 22.71 -44.09 1.01
CA VAL A 389 22.54 -45.35 0.29
C VAL A 389 21.16 -45.36 -0.36
N MET A 390 21.09 -45.67 -1.67
CA MET A 390 19.83 -45.79 -2.41
C MET A 390 18.97 -46.91 -1.84
N ARG A 391 17.79 -46.58 -1.32
CA ARG A 391 16.67 -47.53 -1.22
C ARG A 391 15.90 -47.47 -2.54
N LYS A 392 15.69 -48.63 -3.18
CA LYS A 392 14.70 -48.77 -4.26
C LYS A 392 13.32 -48.48 -3.66
N ASN A 393 12.71 -47.34 -3.99
CA ASN A 393 11.32 -47.06 -3.63
C ASN A 393 10.39 -47.72 -4.64
N GLU A 394 9.48 -48.56 -4.15
CA GLU A 394 8.38 -49.17 -4.92
C GLU A 394 7.22 -48.19 -5.13
N LYS A 395 7.20 -47.05 -4.42
CA LYS A 395 6.16 -46.03 -4.49
C LYS A 395 6.26 -45.18 -5.76
N ILE A 396 5.12 -44.70 -6.25
CA ILE A 396 5.03 -43.95 -7.51
C ILE A 396 5.12 -42.44 -7.30
N THR A 397 5.64 -41.74 -8.32
CA THR A 397 5.51 -40.29 -8.48
C THR A 397 4.31 -40.02 -9.40
N ALA A 398 3.20 -39.57 -8.83
CA ALA A 398 2.00 -39.21 -9.56
C ALA A 398 2.15 -37.83 -10.22
N LEU A 399 1.98 -37.74 -11.53
CA LEU A 399 1.90 -36.47 -12.27
C LEU A 399 0.45 -36.30 -12.71
N TYR A 400 -0.21 -35.20 -12.32
CA TYR A 400 -1.61 -34.97 -12.65
C TYR A 400 -1.79 -33.78 -13.60
N GLU A 401 -2.36 -34.07 -14.77
CA GLU A 401 -2.67 -33.08 -15.80
C GLU A 401 -4.17 -32.93 -15.97
N ARG A 402 -4.62 -31.68 -16.16
CA ARG A 402 -6.02 -31.40 -16.47
C ARG A 402 -6.15 -30.27 -17.49
N LEU A 403 -7.09 -30.40 -18.41
CA LEU A 403 -7.48 -29.34 -19.33
C LEU A 403 -9.00 -29.15 -19.24
N SER A 404 -9.45 -27.93 -18.94
CA SER A 404 -10.89 -27.64 -18.84
C SER A 404 -11.49 -27.36 -20.20
N ARG A 405 -12.78 -27.71 -20.39
CA ARG A 405 -13.54 -27.29 -21.57
C ARG A 405 -13.70 -25.76 -21.67
N ASP A 406 -13.71 -25.06 -20.53
CA ASP A 406 -13.78 -23.59 -20.48
C ASP A 406 -12.45 -22.91 -20.85
N ASP A 407 -11.34 -23.66 -20.86
CA ASP A 407 -10.03 -23.13 -21.24
C ASP A 407 -9.90 -22.99 -22.78
N PHE A 408 -10.87 -23.49 -23.55
CA PHE A 408 -10.95 -23.32 -25.01
C PHE A 408 -11.30 -21.88 -25.44
N GLY A 409 -11.88 -21.06 -24.56
CA GLY A 409 -12.46 -19.75 -24.90
C GLY A 409 -11.56 -18.53 -24.68
N LYS A 410 -10.26 -18.69 -24.41
CA LYS A 410 -9.33 -17.55 -24.32
C LYS A 410 -8.61 -17.36 -25.65
N ASP A 411 -8.90 -16.23 -26.30
CA ASP A 411 -8.43 -15.80 -27.62
C ASP A 411 -6.92 -15.45 -27.64
N ASP A 412 -6.05 -16.40 -27.30
CA ASP A 412 -4.60 -16.25 -27.48
C ASP A 412 -3.96 -17.61 -27.82
N ASP A 413 -3.46 -17.76 -29.04
CA ASP A 413 -2.89 -19.03 -29.54
C ASP A 413 -1.71 -19.52 -28.67
N GLN A 414 -0.91 -18.60 -28.12
CA GLN A 414 0.17 -18.91 -27.18
C GLN A 414 -0.33 -19.50 -25.85
N GLN A 415 -1.49 -19.04 -25.36
CA GLN A 415 -2.05 -19.51 -24.09
C GLN A 415 -2.72 -20.89 -24.26
N ARG A 416 -3.25 -21.18 -25.46
CA ARG A 416 -3.74 -22.51 -25.84
C ARG A 416 -2.61 -23.54 -25.88
N GLU A 417 -1.47 -23.22 -26.51
CA GLU A 417 -0.32 -24.13 -26.53
C GLU A 417 0.18 -24.42 -25.11
N SER A 418 0.40 -23.40 -24.27
CA SER A 418 0.89 -23.54 -22.88
C SER A 418 -0.02 -24.37 -21.96
N ASN A 419 -1.32 -24.44 -22.26
CA ASN A 419 -2.29 -25.17 -21.46
C ASN A 419 -2.65 -26.55 -22.02
N SER A 420 -2.15 -26.92 -23.21
CA SER A 420 -2.32 -28.28 -23.74
C SER A 420 -1.84 -29.36 -22.75
N ILE A 421 -2.52 -30.51 -22.72
CA ILE A 421 -2.14 -31.65 -21.87
C ILE A 421 -0.69 -32.07 -22.15
N SER A 422 -0.28 -32.09 -23.42
CA SER A 422 1.09 -32.46 -23.82
C SER A 422 2.15 -31.56 -23.19
N ASN A 423 1.92 -30.24 -23.15
CA ASN A 423 2.85 -29.31 -22.50
C ASN A 423 2.85 -29.45 -20.98
N GLN A 424 1.72 -29.81 -20.38
CA GLN A 424 1.66 -30.10 -18.94
C GLN A 424 2.47 -31.36 -18.60
N LYS A 425 2.36 -32.42 -19.40
CA LYS A 425 3.15 -33.65 -19.21
C LYS A 425 4.66 -33.36 -19.27
N ALA A 426 5.11 -32.69 -20.33
CA ALA A 426 6.52 -32.35 -20.51
C ALA A 426 7.06 -31.50 -19.34
N MET A 427 6.27 -30.53 -18.87
CA MET A 427 6.64 -29.69 -17.73
C MET A 427 6.78 -30.49 -16.42
N LEU A 428 5.84 -31.41 -16.17
CA LEU A 428 5.84 -32.22 -14.96
C LEU A 428 6.92 -33.30 -14.98
N GLU A 429 7.19 -33.90 -16.14
CA GLU A 429 8.31 -34.83 -16.34
C GLU A 429 9.66 -34.14 -16.15
N GLU A 430 9.84 -32.95 -16.74
CA GLU A 430 11.08 -32.18 -16.56
C GLU A 430 11.29 -31.79 -15.09
N PHE A 431 10.21 -31.39 -14.40
CA PHE A 431 10.27 -31.10 -12.97
C PHE A 431 10.65 -32.34 -12.15
N ALA A 432 10.00 -33.48 -12.40
CA ALA A 432 10.30 -34.74 -11.73
C ALA A 432 11.76 -35.16 -11.96
N ALA A 433 12.26 -35.06 -13.20
CA ALA A 433 13.63 -35.37 -13.54
C ALA A 433 14.65 -34.45 -12.82
N ARG A 434 14.39 -33.15 -12.76
CA ARG A 434 15.26 -32.19 -12.04
C ARG A 434 15.33 -32.44 -10.53
N GLN A 435 14.25 -32.93 -9.93
CA GLN A 435 14.20 -33.28 -8.51
C GLN A 435 14.69 -34.71 -8.22
N GLY A 436 15.01 -35.49 -9.26
CA GLY A 436 15.42 -36.88 -9.13
C GLY A 436 14.27 -37.82 -8.72
N PHE A 437 13.01 -37.43 -8.97
CA PHE A 437 11.86 -38.28 -8.72
C PHE A 437 11.81 -39.39 -9.76
N THR A 438 11.64 -40.63 -9.29
CA THR A 438 11.59 -41.85 -10.10
C THR A 438 10.21 -42.49 -10.04
N ASN A 439 9.96 -43.48 -10.89
CA ASN A 439 8.69 -44.23 -10.92
C ASN A 439 7.47 -43.35 -11.25
N ILE A 440 7.52 -42.66 -12.40
CA ILE A 440 6.53 -41.67 -12.83
C ILE A 440 5.26 -42.35 -13.37
N VAL A 441 4.09 -41.90 -12.90
CA VAL A 441 2.77 -42.33 -13.38
C VAL A 441 1.92 -41.10 -13.68
N HIS A 442 1.37 -41.02 -14.89
CA HIS A 442 0.52 -39.91 -15.32
C HIS A 442 -0.96 -40.20 -15.06
N PHE A 443 -1.66 -39.18 -14.55
CA PHE A 443 -3.10 -39.15 -14.36
C PHE A 443 -3.65 -37.94 -15.12
N THR A 444 -4.49 -38.16 -16.13
CA THR A 444 -4.89 -37.11 -17.06
C THR A 444 -6.42 -37.00 -17.13
N ASP A 445 -6.94 -35.76 -17.01
CA ASP A 445 -8.34 -35.43 -17.27
C ASP A 445 -8.46 -34.36 -18.37
N ASP A 446 -8.90 -34.76 -19.57
CA ASP A 446 -9.07 -33.86 -20.72
C ASP A 446 -10.53 -33.47 -20.94
N GLY A 447 -10.80 -32.17 -21.09
CA GLY A 447 -12.12 -31.61 -21.34
C GLY A 447 -13.08 -31.59 -20.14
N ILE A 448 -12.60 -31.82 -18.92
CA ILE A 448 -13.43 -31.92 -17.70
C ILE A 448 -13.25 -30.69 -16.81
N SER A 449 -14.36 -30.09 -16.36
CA SER A 449 -14.34 -28.91 -15.49
C SER A 449 -13.67 -29.18 -14.14
N GLY A 450 -12.95 -28.19 -13.63
CA GLY A 450 -12.35 -28.21 -12.29
C GLY A 450 -13.34 -27.93 -11.15
N THR A 451 -14.62 -27.75 -11.44
CA THR A 451 -15.69 -27.56 -10.45
C THR A 451 -16.32 -28.88 -9.99
N CYS A 452 -15.94 -30.01 -10.58
CA CYS A 452 -16.39 -31.35 -10.20
C CYS A 452 -15.19 -32.18 -9.77
N PHE A 453 -15.33 -32.91 -8.67
CA PHE A 453 -14.29 -33.80 -8.13
C PHE A 453 -14.44 -35.26 -8.62
N ASP A 454 -15.58 -35.61 -9.24
CA ASP A 454 -15.84 -36.94 -9.84
C ASP A 454 -15.19 -37.07 -11.22
N ARG A 455 -13.86 -36.96 -11.29
CA ARG A 455 -13.11 -37.01 -12.56
C ARG A 455 -12.30 -38.30 -12.64
N PRO A 456 -12.32 -39.05 -13.76
CA PRO A 456 -11.68 -40.36 -13.84
C PRO A 456 -10.19 -40.37 -13.49
N GLY A 457 -9.41 -39.42 -14.03
CA GLY A 457 -7.97 -39.31 -13.76
C GLY A 457 -7.70 -38.91 -12.31
N PHE A 458 -8.47 -37.95 -11.79
CA PHE A 458 -8.38 -37.52 -10.41
C PHE A 458 -8.74 -38.62 -9.41
N LEU A 459 -9.84 -39.37 -9.63
CA LEU A 459 -10.27 -40.45 -8.76
C LEU A 459 -9.28 -41.62 -8.78
N ALA A 460 -8.74 -41.97 -9.95
CA ALA A 460 -7.69 -42.99 -10.06
C ALA A 460 -6.42 -42.58 -9.29
N MET A 461 -6.03 -41.31 -9.39
CA MET A 461 -4.91 -40.76 -8.62
C MET A 461 -5.18 -40.81 -7.12
N MET A 462 -6.35 -40.33 -6.68
CA MET A 462 -6.73 -40.31 -5.27
C MET A 462 -6.80 -41.71 -4.67
N LYS A 463 -7.25 -42.71 -5.43
CA LYS A 463 -7.23 -44.11 -5.00
C LYS A 463 -5.81 -44.62 -4.70
N GLU A 464 -4.82 -44.26 -5.51
CA GLU A 464 -3.41 -44.62 -5.27
C GLU A 464 -2.81 -43.83 -4.09
N VAL A 465 -3.26 -42.59 -3.88
CA VAL A 465 -2.89 -41.78 -2.71
C VAL A 465 -3.46 -42.41 -1.42
N GLU A 466 -4.75 -42.77 -1.41
CA GLU A 466 -5.44 -43.42 -0.29
C GLU A 466 -4.85 -44.81 0.02
N ALA A 467 -4.41 -45.54 -1.00
CA ALA A 467 -3.71 -46.81 -0.83
C ALA A 467 -2.26 -46.66 -0.31
N GLY A 468 -1.75 -45.42 -0.17
CA GLY A 468 -0.39 -45.14 0.32
C GLY A 468 0.72 -45.45 -0.70
N ASN A 469 0.37 -45.64 -1.97
CA ASN A 469 1.28 -46.04 -3.06
C ASN A 469 2.02 -44.85 -3.68
N VAL A 470 1.56 -43.61 -3.45
CA VAL A 470 2.16 -42.39 -4.00
C VAL A 470 3.18 -41.79 -3.03
N GLU A 471 4.40 -41.53 -3.50
CA GLU A 471 5.44 -40.82 -2.75
C GLU A 471 5.44 -39.32 -3.04
N TYR A 472 5.29 -38.96 -4.32
CA TYR A 472 5.28 -37.56 -4.78
C TYR A 472 4.09 -37.32 -5.70
N LEU A 473 3.36 -36.22 -5.49
CA LEU A 473 2.31 -35.75 -6.39
C LEU A 473 2.71 -34.40 -6.99
N CYS A 474 2.82 -34.33 -8.32
CA CYS A 474 3.16 -33.11 -9.04
C CYS A 474 1.99 -32.63 -9.89
N ILE A 475 1.67 -31.34 -9.76
CA ILE A 475 0.67 -30.63 -10.54
C ILE A 475 1.24 -29.28 -10.99
N LYS A 476 0.76 -28.76 -12.12
CA LYS A 476 1.20 -27.45 -12.62
C LYS A 476 0.83 -26.32 -11.66
N ASP A 477 -0.42 -26.30 -11.21
CA ASP A 477 -0.97 -25.31 -10.28
C ASP A 477 -2.27 -25.85 -9.63
N MET A 478 -2.73 -25.19 -8.56
CA MET A 478 -3.90 -25.62 -7.79
C MET A 478 -5.20 -25.65 -8.59
N SER A 479 -5.29 -24.92 -9.71
CA SER A 479 -6.49 -24.97 -10.56
C SER A 479 -6.69 -26.35 -11.19
N ARG A 480 -5.64 -27.20 -11.22
CA ARG A 480 -5.74 -28.59 -11.68
C ARG A 480 -6.54 -29.42 -10.68
N MET A 481 -6.31 -29.27 -9.37
CA MET A 481 -7.03 -30.02 -8.35
C MET A 481 -8.49 -29.56 -8.17
N GLY A 482 -8.78 -28.27 -8.22
CA GLY A 482 -10.14 -27.78 -8.06
C GLY A 482 -10.24 -26.27 -8.27
N ARG A 483 -11.42 -25.79 -8.66
CA ARG A 483 -11.74 -24.36 -8.76
C ARG A 483 -12.95 -24.06 -7.87
N ASP A 484 -12.73 -23.92 -6.58
CA ASP A 484 -13.68 -23.25 -5.67
C ASP A 484 -12.92 -22.23 -4.83
N TYR A 485 -13.17 -20.96 -5.15
CA TYR A 485 -12.76 -19.81 -4.36
C TYR A 485 -13.88 -19.51 -3.36
N LEU A 486 -13.63 -19.74 -2.08
CA LEU A 486 -14.29 -19.04 -0.97
C LEU A 486 -13.25 -18.59 0.05
#